data_AF-A0A0W0Z1J4-F1
#
_entry.id   AF-A0A0W0Z1J4-F1
#
_cell.length_a   1.000
_cell.length_b   1.000
_cell.length_c   1.000
_cell.angle_alpha   90.00
_cell.angle_beta   90.00
_cell.angle_gamma   90.00
#
_symmetry.space_group_name_H-M   'P 1'
#
loop_
_entity.id
_entity.type
_entity.pdbx_description
1 polymer ?
#
loop_
_entity_poly.entity_id
_entity_poly.type
_entity_poly.pdbx_seq_one_letter_code
_entity_poly.pdbx_strand_id
1 'polypeptide(L)'
;MYNNILFATDLLNEHTHLATKAAEIAKQFNAKLYLLHVIELPASFQLAQGLGFTELANPAKDDAQTVLSLIGEELNVPAERQFVEIGSVKEHILFKAKDLNCQLIIIGSRSSSGIQSLLGSTAHATVNHASCDVLTLRV
;
A
#
# COMPACT_ATOMS: atom_id res chain seq x y z
N MET A 1 -7.45 14.54 -14.26
CA MET A 1 -7.40 15.11 -12.90
C MET A 1 -7.60 13.95 -11.93
N TYR A 2 -6.82 13.88 -10.85
CA TYR A 2 -6.88 12.76 -9.91
C TYR A 2 -8.02 12.96 -8.91
N ASN A 3 -9.02 12.08 -8.92
CA ASN A 3 -10.16 12.13 -7.98
C ASN A 3 -10.03 11.08 -6.88
N ASN A 4 -9.44 9.92 -7.22
CA ASN A 4 -9.19 8.81 -6.31
C ASN A 4 -7.69 8.49 -6.35
N ILE A 5 -7.03 8.51 -5.19
CA ILE A 5 -5.60 8.28 -5.04
C ILE A 5 -5.40 7.15 -4.04
N LEU A 6 -4.62 6.14 -4.41
CA LEU A 6 -4.23 5.05 -3.52
C LEU A 6 -2.81 5.30 -3.01
N PHE A 7 -2.61 5.33 -1.69
CA PHE A 7 -1.28 5.28 -1.09
C PHE A 7 -1.00 3.88 -0.54
N ALA A 8 0.00 3.22 -1.11
CA ALA A 8 0.48 1.91 -0.66
C ALA A 8 1.63 2.09 0.34
N THR A 9 1.40 1.67 1.59
CA THR A 9 2.33 1.87 2.71
C THR A 9 2.94 0.55 3.19
N ASP A 10 4.21 0.58 3.59
CA ASP A 10 4.90 -0.53 4.26
C ASP A 10 4.72 -0.50 5.80
N LEU A 11 4.01 0.50 6.34
CA LEU A 11 3.75 0.72 7.77
C LEU A 11 5.01 0.85 8.64
N LEU A 12 6.16 1.12 8.03
CA LEU A 12 7.40 1.28 8.78
C LEU A 12 7.49 2.69 9.36
N ASN A 13 7.87 2.78 10.63
CA ASN A 13 7.84 4.02 11.41
C ASN A 13 8.71 5.13 10.79
N GLU A 14 9.85 4.76 10.18
CA GLU A 14 10.70 5.71 9.46
C GLU A 14 10.00 6.37 8.25
N HIS A 15 8.92 5.77 7.74
CA HIS A 15 8.24 6.16 6.50
C HIS A 15 6.92 6.89 6.72
N THR A 16 6.50 7.12 7.97
CA THR A 16 5.20 7.75 8.26
C THR A 16 5.03 9.11 7.56
N HIS A 17 6.13 9.86 7.37
CA HIS A 17 6.16 11.12 6.63
C HIS A 17 5.68 11.01 5.16
N LEU A 18 5.79 9.82 4.55
CA LEU A 18 5.29 9.56 3.20
C LEU A 18 3.76 9.58 3.14
N ALA A 19 3.09 9.13 4.20
CA ALA A 19 1.64 9.17 4.31
C ALA A 19 1.13 10.61 4.38
N THR A 20 1.80 11.47 5.16
CA THR A 20 1.54 12.91 5.21
C THR A 20 1.67 13.54 3.83
N LYS A 21 2.76 13.25 3.10
CA LYS A 21 2.99 13.77 1.76
C LYS A 21 1.93 13.29 0.76
N ALA A 22 1.49 12.04 0.85
CA ALA A 22 0.40 11.52 0.02
C ALA A 22 -0.92 12.26 0.29
N ALA A 23 -1.22 12.56 1.56
CA ALA A 23 -2.39 13.34 1.95
C ALA A 23 -2.34 14.79 1.47
N GLU A 24 -1.18 15.45 1.53
CA GLU A 24 -0.99 16.79 0.98
C GLU A 24 -1.25 16.83 -0.53
N ILE A 25 -0.71 15.85 -1.27
CA ILE A 25 -0.95 15.72 -2.71
C ILE A 25 -2.44 15.50 -2.98
N ALA A 26 -3.09 14.59 -2.26
CA ALA A 26 -4.53 14.37 -2.41
C ALA A 26 -5.35 15.64 -2.14
N LYS A 27 -4.97 16.41 -1.12
CA LYS A 27 -5.61 17.69 -0.80
C LYS A 27 -5.45 18.73 -1.92
N GLN A 28 -4.29 18.81 -2.56
CA GLN A 28 -4.06 19.72 -3.70
C GLN A 28 -4.98 19.41 -4.90
N PHE A 29 -5.33 18.14 -5.10
CA PHE A 29 -6.27 17.72 -6.13
C PHE A 29 -7.73 17.66 -5.67
N ASN A 30 -8.02 17.96 -4.40
CA ASN A 30 -9.32 17.72 -3.77
C ASN A 30 -9.80 16.26 -3.96
N ALA A 31 -8.85 15.33 -3.88
CA ALA A 31 -9.04 13.91 -4.16
C ALA A 31 -9.36 13.11 -2.89
N LYS A 32 -10.05 11.99 -3.08
CA LYS A 32 -10.18 10.95 -2.05
C LYS A 32 -8.87 10.17 -1.95
N LEU A 33 -8.23 10.23 -0.79
CA LEU A 33 -7.13 9.34 -0.44
C LEU A 33 -7.66 8.01 0.10
N TYR A 34 -7.06 6.92 -0.36
CA TYR A 34 -7.23 5.56 0.13
C TYR A 34 -5.87 5.05 0.62
N LEU A 35 -5.87 4.31 1.73
CA LEU A 35 -4.66 3.71 2.29
C LEU A 35 -4.72 2.20 2.12
N LEU A 36 -3.61 1.60 1.67
CA LEU A 36 -3.47 0.16 1.54
C LEU A 36 -2.16 -0.30 2.16
N HIS A 37 -2.26 -1.28 3.05
CA HIS A 37 -1.15 -2.13 3.45
C HIS A 37 -1.42 -3.56 3.00
N VAL A 38 -0.38 -4.24 2.50
CA VAL A 38 -0.48 -5.64 2.09
C VAL A 38 0.56 -6.45 2.85
N ILE A 39 0.08 -7.44 3.59
CA ILE A 39 0.92 -8.39 4.32
C ILE A 39 1.29 -9.52 3.37
N GLU A 40 2.57 -9.58 3.01
CA GLU A 40 3.10 -10.70 2.23
C GLU A 40 3.43 -11.87 3.15
N LEU A 41 2.76 -13.00 2.93
CA LEU A 41 3.04 -14.21 3.67
C LEU A 41 4.22 -14.96 3.06
N PRO A 42 5.05 -15.65 3.87
CA PRO A 42 6.07 -16.55 3.35
C PRO A 42 5.47 -17.59 2.39
N ALA A 43 6.23 -17.97 1.36
CA ALA A 43 5.76 -18.92 0.35
C ALA A 43 5.32 -20.27 0.94
N SER A 44 5.95 -20.71 2.03
CA SER A 44 5.55 -21.91 2.77
C SER A 44 4.14 -21.81 3.35
N PHE A 45 3.75 -20.63 3.83
CA PHE A 45 2.42 -20.38 4.39
C PHE A 45 1.36 -20.30 3.27
N GLN A 46 1.71 -19.70 2.13
CA GLN A 46 0.83 -19.67 0.96
C GLN A 46 0.54 -21.09 0.45
N LEU A 47 1.55 -21.97 0.44
CA LEU A 47 1.38 -23.38 0.09
C LEU A 47 0.49 -24.12 1.10
N ALA A 48 0.66 -23.89 2.40
CA ALA A 48 -0.17 -24.49 3.44
C ALA A 48 -1.65 -24.12 3.28
N GLN A 49 -1.95 -22.83 3.02
CA GLN A 49 -3.32 -22.36 2.75
C GLN A 49 -3.92 -23.03 1.51
N GLY A 50 -3.17 -23.12 0.41
CA GLY A 50 -3.63 -23.78 -0.82
C GLY A 50 -3.95 -25.27 -0.65
N LEU A 51 -3.40 -25.89 0.40
CA LEU A 51 -3.67 -27.28 0.78
C LEU A 51 -4.78 -27.42 1.83
N GLY A 52 -5.49 -26.34 2.16
CA GLY A 52 -6.61 -26.33 3.11
C GLY A 52 -6.18 -26.28 4.59
N PHE A 53 -4.89 -26.09 4.86
CA PHE A 53 -4.40 -25.81 6.20
C PHE A 53 -4.43 -24.29 6.40
N THR A 54 -5.54 -23.73 6.92
CA THR A 54 -5.58 -22.72 8.01
C THR A 54 -6.87 -21.91 8.00
N GLU A 55 -7.58 -21.93 9.14
CA GLU A 55 -8.19 -20.72 9.71
C GLU A 55 -7.30 -20.30 10.89
N LEU A 56 -6.51 -19.24 10.71
CA LEU A 56 -5.85 -18.57 11.82
C LEU A 56 -6.15 -17.09 11.68
N ALA A 57 -6.84 -16.53 12.68
CA ALA A 57 -6.77 -15.11 12.95
C ALA A 57 -5.29 -14.73 12.91
N ASN A 58 -4.92 -13.86 11.99
CA ASN A 58 -3.53 -13.53 11.74
C ASN A 58 -3.21 -12.31 12.60
N PRO A 59 -2.50 -12.44 13.75
CA PRO A 59 -2.26 -11.32 14.66
C PRO A 59 -1.57 -10.16 13.96
N ALA A 60 -0.76 -10.46 12.94
CA ALA A 60 -0.12 -9.46 12.08
C ALA A 60 -1.12 -8.58 11.33
N LYS A 61 -2.32 -9.09 10.99
CA LYS A 61 -3.38 -8.30 10.36
C LYS A 61 -3.99 -7.31 11.33
N ASP A 62 -4.30 -7.74 12.55
CA ASP A 62 -4.91 -6.88 13.57
C ASP A 62 -3.95 -5.77 14.00
N ASP A 63 -2.67 -6.10 14.16
CA ASP A 63 -1.61 -5.12 14.44
C ASP A 63 -1.48 -4.11 13.29
N ALA A 64 -1.42 -4.58 12.05
CA ALA A 64 -1.36 -3.71 10.87
C ALA A 64 -2.61 -2.83 10.73
N GLN A 65 -3.79 -3.36 11.05
CA GLN A 65 -5.05 -2.63 11.04
C GLN A 65 -5.02 -1.50 12.07
N THR A 66 -4.48 -1.78 13.25
CA THR A 66 -4.31 -0.78 14.32
C THR A 66 -3.38 0.35 13.89
N VAL A 67 -2.20 0.01 13.36
CA VAL A 67 -1.24 1.03 12.87
C VAL A 67 -1.83 1.84 11.72
N LEU A 68 -2.49 1.19 10.76
CA LEU A 68 -3.14 1.88 9.64
C LEU A 68 -4.26 2.82 10.11
N SER A 69 -5.01 2.43 11.15
CA SER A 69 -6.05 3.27 11.76
C SER A 69 -5.48 4.53 12.37
N LEU A 70 -4.36 4.44 13.10
CA LEU A 70 -3.69 5.60 13.67
C LEU A 70 -3.23 6.59 12.59
N ILE A 71 -2.65 6.08 11.50
CA ILE A 71 -2.28 6.90 10.34
C ILE A 71 -3.53 7.54 9.72
N GLY A 72 -4.61 6.77 9.56
CA GLY A 72 -5.87 7.25 9.02
C GLY A 72 -6.49 8.36 9.86
N GLU A 73 -6.50 8.22 11.18
CA GLU A 73 -6.96 9.24 12.13
C GLU A 73 -6.15 10.53 12.01
N GLU A 74 -4.82 10.44 12.02
CA GLU A 74 -3.91 11.60 11.88
C GLU A 74 -4.17 12.35 10.57
N LEU A 75 -4.41 11.62 9.48
CA LEU A 75 -4.60 12.16 8.14
C LEU A 75 -6.06 12.47 7.78
N ASN A 76 -7.01 12.23 8.70
CA ASN A 76 -8.45 12.35 8.47
C ASN A 76 -8.96 11.48 7.28
N VAL A 77 -8.40 10.29 7.11
CA VAL A 77 -8.89 9.26 6.18
C VAL A 77 -9.85 8.34 6.93
N PRO A 78 -11.12 8.24 6.53
CA PRO A 78 -12.12 7.45 7.25
C PRO A 78 -11.89 5.95 7.03
N ALA A 79 -12.38 5.13 7.97
CA ALA A 79 -12.10 3.70 8.04
C ALA A 79 -12.48 2.94 6.77
N GLU A 80 -13.55 3.31 6.07
CA GLU A 80 -13.97 2.68 4.81
C GLU A 80 -13.00 2.90 3.63
N ARG A 81 -11.97 3.74 3.82
CA ARG A 81 -10.89 4.00 2.84
C ARG A 81 -9.54 3.45 3.28
N GLN A 82 -9.51 2.61 4.30
CA GLN A 82 -8.31 2.00 4.85
C GLN A 82 -8.38 0.48 4.68
N PHE A 83 -7.36 -0.12 4.04
CA PHE A 83 -7.36 -1.54 3.72
C PHE A 83 -6.08 -2.22 4.19
N VAL A 84 -6.24 -3.32 4.93
CA VAL A 84 -5.17 -4.28 5.20
C VAL A 84 -5.53 -5.58 4.52
N GLU A 85 -4.73 -5.97 3.53
CA GLU A 85 -4.92 -7.18 2.73
C GLU A 85 -3.78 -8.17 2.99
N ILE A 86 -4.02 -9.44 2.65
CA ILE A 86 -3.01 -10.50 2.80
C ILE A 86 -2.79 -11.14 1.43
N GLY A 87 -1.54 -11.23 0.98
CA GLY A 87 -1.18 -11.90 -0.26
C GLY A 87 -0.04 -11.20 -1.00
N SER A 88 0.00 -11.35 -2.33
CA SER A 88 1.00 -10.67 -3.15
C SER A 88 0.81 -9.16 -3.12
N VAL A 89 1.82 -8.43 -2.65
CA VAL A 89 1.82 -6.96 -2.55
C VAL A 89 1.51 -6.32 -3.91
N LYS A 90 2.21 -6.76 -4.95
CA LYS A 90 2.02 -6.28 -6.33
C LYS A 90 0.58 -6.45 -6.79
N GLU A 91 0.03 -7.66 -6.66
CA GLU A 91 -1.29 -7.97 -7.18
C GLU A 91 -2.38 -7.20 -6.45
N HIS A 92 -2.28 -7.08 -5.13
CA HIS A 92 -3.25 -6.35 -4.32
C HIS A 92 -3.20 -4.83 -4.58
N ILE A 93 -2.02 -4.23 -4.77
CA ILE A 93 -1.92 -2.82 -5.14
C ILE A 93 -2.61 -2.56 -6.48
N LEU A 94 -2.29 -3.36 -7.50
CA LEU A 94 -2.86 -3.22 -8.84
C LEU A 94 -4.37 -3.47 -8.86
N PHE A 95 -4.82 -4.53 -8.18
CA PHE A 95 -6.23 -4.87 -8.05
C PHE A 95 -7.00 -3.77 -7.33
N LYS A 96 -6.53 -3.31 -6.17
CA LYS A 96 -7.23 -2.31 -5.36
C LYS A 96 -7.31 -0.96 -6.08
N ALA A 97 -6.23 -0.55 -6.76
CA ALA A 97 -6.25 0.67 -7.57
C ALA A 97 -7.31 0.60 -8.67
N LYS A 98 -7.45 -0.56 -9.33
CA LYS A 98 -8.47 -0.78 -10.35
C LYS A 98 -9.89 -0.80 -9.75
N ASP A 99 -10.08 -1.56 -8.67
CA ASP A 99 -11.37 -1.73 -7.96
C ASP A 99 -11.93 -0.38 -7.46
N LEU A 100 -11.07 0.45 -6.87
CA LEU A 100 -11.42 1.79 -6.38
C LEU A 100 -11.42 2.86 -7.48
N ASN A 101 -11.17 2.49 -8.73
CA ASN A 101 -11.02 3.41 -9.86
C ASN A 101 -10.05 4.55 -9.54
N CYS A 102 -8.88 4.23 -8.98
CA CYS A 102 -7.82 5.19 -8.71
C CYS A 102 -7.18 5.66 -10.02
N GLN A 103 -6.88 6.95 -10.11
CA GLN A 103 -6.13 7.53 -11.23
C GLN A 103 -4.66 7.74 -10.89
N LEU A 104 -4.28 7.63 -9.61
CA LEU A 104 -2.91 7.75 -9.14
C LEU A 104 -2.65 6.74 -8.02
N ILE A 105 -1.53 6.03 -8.12
CA ILE A 105 -0.95 5.25 -7.03
C ILE A 105 0.28 6.00 -6.51
N ILE A 106 0.35 6.23 -5.20
CA ILE A 106 1.51 6.76 -4.50
C ILE A 106 2.18 5.62 -3.74
N ILE A 107 3.49 5.45 -3.90
CA ILE A 107 4.25 4.36 -3.27
C ILE A 107 5.67 4.80 -2.91
N GLY A 108 6.22 4.29 -1.80
CA GLY A 108 7.62 4.52 -1.44
C GLY A 108 8.61 3.79 -2.37
N SER A 109 9.74 4.42 -2.69
CA SER A 109 10.83 3.85 -3.50
C SER A 109 12.01 3.40 -2.63
N ARG A 110 11.83 2.31 -1.89
CA ARG A 110 12.91 1.69 -1.10
C ARG A 110 13.85 0.90 -2.02
N SER A 111 15.14 1.23 -2.12
CA SER A 111 16.11 0.38 -2.83
C SER A 111 16.54 -0.79 -1.92
N SER A 112 16.34 -2.04 -2.34
CA SER A 112 16.62 -3.20 -1.47
C SER A 112 18.10 -3.57 -1.32
N SER A 113 19.04 -2.97 -2.06
CA SER A 113 20.47 -3.34 -1.98
C SER A 113 21.32 -2.31 -2.68
N GLY A 114 22.10 -1.48 -1.96
CA GLY A 114 23.38 -0.80 -2.35
C GLY A 114 23.57 -0.16 -3.73
N ILE A 115 22.62 -0.24 -4.65
CA ILE A 115 22.66 0.20 -6.03
C ILE A 115 21.92 1.53 -6.04
N GLN A 116 22.68 2.62 -6.12
CA GLN A 116 22.25 4.00 -5.84
C GLN A 116 21.17 4.57 -6.77
N SER A 117 20.41 3.76 -7.52
CA SER A 117 19.50 4.29 -8.55
C SER A 117 18.26 3.44 -8.88
N LEU A 118 17.97 2.35 -8.17
CA LEU A 118 16.84 1.48 -8.53
C LEU A 118 15.63 1.66 -7.62
N LEU A 119 14.45 1.75 -8.25
CA LEU A 119 13.16 1.54 -7.59
C LEU A 119 13.18 0.16 -6.92
N GLY A 120 12.67 0.07 -5.68
CA GLY A 120 12.44 -1.22 -5.04
C GLY A 120 11.56 -2.13 -5.90
N SER A 121 11.64 -3.44 -5.69
CA SER A 121 10.90 -4.44 -6.46
C SER A 121 9.40 -4.12 -6.54
N THR A 122 8.78 -3.71 -5.43
CA THR A 122 7.36 -3.32 -5.40
C THR A 122 7.09 -2.08 -6.22
N ALA A 123 7.83 -0.99 -6.01
CA ALA A 123 7.66 0.25 -6.77
C ALA A 123 7.92 0.04 -8.27
N HIS A 124 8.97 -0.71 -8.62
CA HIS A 124 9.27 -1.07 -10.00
C HIS A 124 8.13 -1.87 -10.64
N ALA A 125 7.62 -2.90 -9.95
CA ALA A 125 6.51 -3.69 -10.46
C ALA A 125 5.24 -2.85 -10.63
N THR A 126 4.90 -1.99 -9.67
CA THR A 126 3.73 -1.10 -9.76
C THR A 126 3.84 -0.15 -10.94
N VAL A 127 4.99 0.53 -11.11
CA VAL A 127 5.23 1.45 -12.23
C VAL A 127 5.05 0.77 -13.59
N ASN A 128 5.48 -0.48 -13.73
CA ASN A 128 5.41 -1.19 -15.02
C ASN A 128 4.04 -1.81 -15.33
N HIS A 129 3.17 -2.01 -14.34
CA HIS A 129 1.94 -2.80 -14.52
C HIS A 129 0.66 -2.06 -14.13
N ALA A 130 0.75 -0.89 -13.49
CA ALA A 130 -0.42 -0.09 -13.16
C ALA A 130 -1.17 0.38 -14.41
N SER A 131 -2.50 0.35 -14.37
CA SER A 131 -3.35 0.91 -15.41
C SER A 131 -3.55 2.43 -15.28
N CYS A 132 -2.93 3.05 -14.27
CA CYS A 132 -3.04 4.47 -13.96
C CYS A 132 -1.66 5.04 -13.63
N ASP A 133 -1.58 6.35 -13.42
CA ASP A 133 -0.32 7.01 -13.10
C ASP A 133 0.24 6.51 -11.76
N VAL A 134 1.57 6.51 -11.65
CA VAL A 134 2.28 6.08 -10.44
C VAL A 134 3.27 7.17 -10.04
N LEU A 135 3.19 7.60 -8.78
CA LEU A 135 4.12 8.51 -8.16
C LEU A 135 4.95 7.78 -7.10
N THR A 136 6.25 7.74 -7.31
CA THR A 136 7.19 7.16 -6.35
C THR A 136 7.73 8.24 -5.43
N LEU A 137 7.58 8.06 -4.12
CA LEU A 137 8.18 8.92 -3.11
C LEU A 137 9.49 8.32 -2.63
N ARG A 138 10.54 9.14 -2.60
CA ARG A 138 11.83 8.73 -2.05
C ARG A 138 11.70 8.47 -0.55
N VAL A 139 12.11 7.28 -0.16
CA VAL A 139 12.33 6.82 1.20
C VAL A 139 13.66 7.35 1.71
#